data_AF-A0A7C7CQQ8-F1
#
_entry.id   AF-A0A7C7CQQ8-F1
#
_cell.length_a   1.000
_cell.length_b   1.000
_cell.length_c   1.000
_cell.angle_alpha   90.00
_cell.angle_beta   90.00
_cell.angle_gamma   90.00
#
_symmetry.space_group_name_H-M   'P 1'
#
loop_
_entity.id
_entity.type
_entity.pdbx_description
1 polymer ?
#
loop_
_entity_poly.entity_id
_entity_poly.type
_entity_poly.pdbx_seq_one_letter_code
_entity_poly.pdbx_strand_id
1 'polypeptide(L)'
;MHNKLIALLILTSSLFAGGDAFIYRPEFHSSLLQIELETTVQDDDSTTMEKYPAKGLLYSLVLPGAGQWYAGAKLKSLAFVGVELTSILAWSNLRQKGDDVKIDFEALANLHWRLDLWYEQMFFIPDSLGISIFGSHDIQILLTDGTIIGSSEDLNGDAIPDWTTYEVDDVIRDRDFYENVGKYNQFVGGWDDILDESGNVAFEITAKSVGDSTEWLVMTVNRDTYLDL
;
A
#
# COMPACT_ATOMS: atom_id res chain seq x y z
N MET A 1 27.37 3.09 28.37
CA MET A 1 26.03 3.46 27.85
C MET A 1 25.94 3.44 26.33
N HIS A 2 27.06 3.57 25.60
CA HIS A 2 27.15 3.60 24.14
C HIS A 2 26.54 2.37 23.42
N ASN A 3 26.88 1.15 23.86
CA ASN A 3 26.38 -0.08 23.24
C ASN A 3 24.86 -0.28 23.40
N LYS A 4 24.24 0.37 24.40
CA LYS A 4 22.79 0.27 24.64
C LYS A 4 21.98 1.14 23.66
N LEU A 5 22.54 2.27 23.21
CA LEU A 5 21.88 3.17 22.27
C LEU A 5 21.87 2.56 20.85
N ILE A 6 22.98 1.97 20.43
CA ILE A 6 23.11 1.31 19.12
C ILE A 6 22.18 0.09 19.03
N ALA A 7 22.16 -0.74 20.08
CA ALA A 7 21.25 -1.87 20.15
C ALA A 7 19.78 -1.43 20.11
N LEU A 8 19.43 -0.32 20.78
CA LEU A 8 18.07 0.22 20.78
C LEU A 8 17.68 0.78 19.41
N LEU A 9 18.60 1.42 18.69
CA LEU A 9 18.36 2.01 17.37
C LEU A 9 18.21 0.93 16.28
N ILE A 10 18.93 -0.18 16.41
CA ILE A 10 18.76 -1.38 15.56
C ILE A 10 17.42 -2.08 15.88
N LEU A 11 17.05 -2.13 17.16
CA LEU A 11 15.78 -2.74 17.59
C LEU A 11 14.58 -1.92 17.08
N THR A 12 14.62 -0.59 17.19
CA THR A 12 13.53 0.26 16.69
C THR A 12 13.47 0.25 15.16
N SER A 13 14.59 0.28 14.44
CA SER A 13 14.56 0.22 12.97
C SER A 13 13.97 -1.09 12.44
N SER A 14 14.25 -2.22 13.10
CA SER A 14 13.67 -3.52 12.74
C SER A 14 12.16 -3.64 13.00
N LEU A 15 11.60 -2.83 13.90
CA LEU A 15 10.17 -2.80 14.20
C LEU A 15 9.37 -1.95 13.19
N PHE A 16 10.02 -1.00 12.50
CA PHE A 16 9.34 -0.03 11.64
C PHE A 16 9.67 -0.17 10.15
N ALA A 17 10.69 -0.95 9.78
CA ALA A 17 11.15 -1.05 8.40
C ALA A 17 11.05 -2.50 7.88
N GLY A 18 10.34 -2.70 6.77
CA GLY A 18 10.28 -3.99 6.05
C GLY A 18 11.66 -4.41 5.51
N GLY A 19 11.76 -5.68 5.10
CA GLY A 19 13.02 -6.43 4.90
C GLY A 19 14.15 -5.81 4.06
N ASP A 20 13.87 -4.76 3.28
CA ASP A 20 14.82 -4.14 2.35
C ASP A 20 15.28 -2.72 2.74
N ALA A 21 15.06 -2.31 4.00
CA ALA A 21 15.23 -0.92 4.41
C ALA A 21 16.66 -0.35 4.42
N PHE A 22 17.70 -1.17 4.18
CA PHE A 22 19.09 -0.70 4.24
C PHE A 22 19.98 -1.33 3.17
N ILE A 23 19.91 -0.80 1.94
CA ILE A 23 21.04 -0.94 1.00
C ILE A 23 22.13 0.02 1.46
N TYR A 24 23.13 -0.51 2.15
CA TYR A 24 24.31 0.23 2.58
C TYR A 24 25.09 0.74 1.35
N ARG A 25 25.08 2.06 1.14
CA ARG A 25 25.87 2.72 0.08
C ARG A 25 26.98 3.59 0.68
N PRO A 26 28.24 3.11 0.66
CA PRO A 26 29.36 3.77 1.31
C PRO A 26 29.73 5.14 0.70
N GLU A 27 29.26 5.42 -0.52
CA GLU A 27 29.51 6.67 -1.26
C GLU A 27 28.74 7.89 -0.71
N PHE A 28 27.75 7.70 0.17
CA PHE A 28 26.99 8.77 0.83
C PHE A 28 27.45 9.06 2.27
N HIS A 29 28.58 8.49 2.70
CA HIS A 29 29.11 8.73 4.04
C HIS A 29 29.90 10.06 4.10
N SER A 30 29.28 11.09 4.66
CA SER A 30 30.03 12.06 5.48
C SER A 30 30.29 11.41 6.85
N SER A 31 31.45 11.62 7.46
CA SER A 31 31.83 10.99 8.73
C SER A 31 30.98 11.51 9.90
N LEU A 32 29.71 11.08 9.98
CA LEU A 32 28.81 11.35 11.09
C LEU A 32 29.29 10.74 12.43
N LEU A 33 30.36 9.94 12.39
CA LEU A 33 30.87 9.13 13.50
C LEU A 33 32.37 9.26 13.76
N GLN A 34 33.06 10.29 13.24
CA GLN A 34 34.42 10.59 13.68
C GLN A 34 34.37 11.54 14.88
N ILE A 35 33.94 11.03 16.04
CA ILE A 35 34.31 11.64 17.32
C ILE A 35 35.71 11.10 17.61
N GLU A 36 36.71 11.78 17.06
CA GLU A 36 38.09 11.57 17.46
C GLU A 36 38.19 11.95 18.94
N LEU A 37 38.61 10.98 19.74
CA LEU A 37 38.78 11.12 21.18
C LEU A 37 40.04 11.96 21.42
N GLU A 38 39.92 13.28 21.30
CA GLU A 38 41.03 14.17 21.64
C GLU A 38 41.21 14.15 23.17
N THR A 39 42.30 13.55 23.59
CA THR A 39 42.67 13.33 24.99
C THR A 39 42.86 14.66 25.72
N THR A 40 42.13 14.77 26.83
CA THR A 40 42.24 15.76 27.92
C THR A 40 43.54 16.55 28.00
N VAL A 41 43.43 17.86 27.77
CA VAL A 41 44.20 18.87 28.51
C VAL A 41 43.18 19.71 29.27
N GLN A 42 43.29 19.71 30.60
CA GLN A 42 42.56 20.62 31.47
C GLN A 42 43.00 22.04 31.13
N ASP A 43 42.05 22.87 30.73
CA ASP A 43 42.15 24.31 31.01
C ASP A 43 40.80 24.81 31.52
N ASP A 44 40.89 25.55 32.62
CA ASP A 44 39.81 26.16 33.37
C ASP A 44 39.35 27.40 32.62
N ASP A 45 38.29 27.28 31.82
CA ASP A 45 37.54 28.44 31.34
C ASP A 45 36.04 28.13 31.30
N SER A 46 35.26 28.99 31.96
CA SER A 46 33.81 28.95 32.05
C SER A 46 33.17 29.30 30.70
N THR A 47 33.40 28.46 29.69
CA THR A 47 32.69 28.53 28.41
C THR A 47 31.43 27.70 28.53
N THR A 48 30.28 28.30 28.26
CA THR A 48 29.03 27.56 28.09
C THR A 48 29.22 26.56 26.96
N MET A 49 29.47 25.28 27.27
CA MET A 49 29.65 24.25 26.25
C MET A 49 28.49 24.29 25.26
N GLU A 50 28.79 24.68 24.03
CA GLU A 50 27.80 24.81 22.98
C GLU A 50 27.29 23.40 22.62
N LYS A 51 25.98 23.19 22.75
CA LYS A 51 25.38 21.86 22.59
C LYS A 51 25.29 21.51 21.11
N TYR A 52 25.98 20.44 20.70
CA TYR A 52 25.97 19.98 19.30
C TYR A 52 24.56 19.58 18.83
N PRO A 53 23.95 20.27 17.83
CA PRO A 53 22.56 20.06 17.43
C PRO A 53 22.22 18.65 16.96
N ALA A 54 23.13 17.99 16.23
CA ALA A 54 22.85 16.66 15.69
C ALA A 54 22.70 15.58 16.79
N LYS A 55 23.35 15.74 17.95
CA LYS A 55 23.10 14.87 19.11
C LYS A 55 21.66 14.98 19.60
N GLY A 56 21.10 16.18 19.57
CA GLY A 56 19.70 16.41 19.88
C GLY A 56 18.78 15.66 18.91
N LEU A 57 19.05 15.74 17.61
CA LEU A 57 18.28 15.03 16.59
C LEU A 57 18.31 13.50 16.79
N LEU A 58 19.49 12.93 17.08
CA LEU A 58 19.63 11.50 17.39
C LEU A 58 18.84 11.10 18.63
N TYR A 59 18.80 11.94 19.66
CA TYR A 59 17.97 11.67 20.84
C TYR A 59 16.47 11.68 20.50
N SER A 60 16.01 12.64 19.70
CA SER A 60 14.60 12.70 19.27
C SER A 60 14.19 11.52 18.37
N LEU A 61 15.11 10.93 17.59
CA LEU A 61 14.84 9.71 16.81
C LEU A 61 14.53 8.50 17.70
N VAL A 62 15.10 8.44 18.90
CA VAL A 62 14.92 7.31 19.82
C VAL A 62 13.75 7.56 20.77
N LEU A 63 13.63 8.78 21.28
CA LEU A 63 12.60 9.17 22.23
C LEU A 63 12.04 10.55 21.87
N PRO A 64 10.72 10.66 21.68
CA PRO A 64 10.06 11.93 21.44
C PRO A 64 10.50 13.05 22.38
N GLY A 65 10.77 14.23 21.80
CA GLY A 65 11.20 15.43 22.53
C GLY A 65 12.53 15.36 23.30
N ALA A 66 13.29 14.26 23.23
CA ALA A 66 14.56 14.10 23.96
C ALA A 66 15.67 15.03 23.43
N GLY A 67 15.64 15.40 22.15
CA GLY A 67 16.57 16.40 21.59
C GLY A 67 16.37 17.81 22.14
N GLN A 68 15.11 18.19 22.35
CA GLN A 68 14.71 19.47 22.92
C GLN A 68 15.03 19.51 24.41
N TRP A 69 14.92 18.37 25.10
CA TRP A 69 15.40 18.21 26.47
C TRP A 69 16.93 18.37 26.53
N TYR A 70 17.66 17.72 25.63
CA TYR A 70 19.11 17.88 25.50
C TYR A 70 19.49 19.33 25.27
N ALA A 71 18.78 20.06 24.39
CA ALA A 71 18.98 21.49 24.16
C ALA A 71 18.65 22.37 25.40
N GLY A 72 18.06 21.83 26.46
CA GLY A 72 17.67 22.54 27.68
C GLY A 72 16.28 23.18 27.62
N ALA A 73 15.55 23.02 26.52
CA ALA A 73 14.24 23.59 26.30
C ALA A 73 13.12 22.66 26.80
N LYS A 74 13.01 22.49 28.13
CA LYS A 74 12.10 21.53 28.78
C LYS A 74 10.62 21.68 28.39
N LEU A 75 10.12 22.91 28.31
CA LEU A 75 8.72 23.15 27.92
C LEU A 75 8.47 22.78 26.45
N LYS A 76 9.43 23.09 25.56
CA LYS A 76 9.37 22.66 24.17
C LYS A 76 9.42 21.13 24.08
N SER A 77 10.32 20.49 24.82
CA SER A 77 10.42 19.02 24.90
C SER A 77 9.07 18.38 25.25
N LEU A 78 8.37 18.88 26.26
CA LEU A 78 7.04 18.38 26.63
C LEU A 78 6.01 18.56 25.50
N ALA A 79 6.01 19.72 24.83
CA ALA A 79 5.12 19.96 23.70
C ALA A 79 5.41 19.00 22.52
N PHE A 80 6.68 18.78 22.20
CA PHE A 80 7.10 17.83 21.16
C PHE A 80 6.71 16.39 21.52
N VAL A 81 6.92 15.95 22.77
CA VAL A 81 6.44 14.65 23.26
C VAL A 81 4.94 14.52 23.04
N GLY A 82 4.16 15.55 23.39
CA GLY A 82 2.70 15.55 23.20
C GLY A 82 2.30 15.37 21.74
N VAL A 83 2.84 16.20 20.84
CA VAL A 83 2.54 16.14 19.40
C VAL A 83 2.93 14.79 18.81
N GLU A 84 4.13 14.29 19.11
CA GLU A 84 4.62 13.05 18.53
C GLU A 84 3.84 11.83 19.05
N LEU A 85 3.55 11.74 20.36
CA LEU A 85 2.72 10.66 20.90
C LEU A 85 1.32 10.66 20.29
N THR A 86 0.67 11.82 20.19
CA THR A 86 -0.65 11.92 19.54
C THR A 86 -0.59 11.53 18.06
N SER A 87 0.48 11.90 17.34
CA SER A 87 0.68 11.55 15.94
C SER A 87 0.89 10.04 15.74
N ILE A 88 1.67 9.39 16.61
CA ILE A 88 1.88 7.94 16.58
C ILE A 88 0.57 7.19 16.86
N LEU A 89 -0.19 7.63 17.85
CA LEU A 89 -1.50 7.03 18.16
C LEU A 89 -2.48 7.21 16.99
N ALA A 90 -2.52 8.41 16.38
CA ALA A 90 -3.35 8.67 15.22
C ALA A 90 -2.94 7.81 14.01
N TRP A 91 -1.65 7.75 13.70
CA TRP A 91 -1.11 6.88 12.65
C TRP A 91 -1.44 5.41 12.89
N SER A 92 -1.27 4.92 14.12
CA SER A 92 -1.62 3.54 14.48
C SER A 92 -3.10 3.26 14.24
N ASN A 93 -3.99 4.18 14.60
CA ASN A 93 -5.43 4.02 14.37
C ASN A 93 -5.79 4.06 12.88
N LEU A 94 -5.20 4.98 12.12
CA LEU A 94 -5.43 5.09 10.68
C LEU A 94 -4.89 3.87 9.91
N ARG A 95 -3.75 3.32 10.34
CA ARG A 95 -3.19 2.11 9.75
C ARG A 95 -4.09 0.89 9.99
N GLN A 96 -4.58 0.71 11.22
CA GLN A 96 -5.52 -0.37 11.53
C GLN A 96 -6.78 -0.27 10.69
N LYS A 97 -7.38 0.93 10.60
CA LYS A 97 -8.55 1.16 9.73
C LYS A 97 -8.26 0.81 8.26
N GLY A 98 -7.10 1.19 7.74
CA GLY A 98 -6.73 0.84 6.38
C GLY A 98 -6.57 -0.68 6.17
N ASP A 99 -6.03 -1.39 7.16
CA ASP A 99 -5.94 -2.85 7.13
C ASP A 99 -7.33 -3.51 7.22
N ASP A 100 -8.23 -2.98 8.06
CA ASP A 100 -9.61 -3.47 8.19
C ASP A 100 -10.39 -3.31 6.87
N VAL A 101 -10.34 -2.12 6.25
CA VAL A 101 -10.99 -1.86 4.95
C VAL A 101 -10.49 -2.80 3.86
N LYS A 102 -9.18 -3.08 3.85
CA LYS A 102 -8.59 -4.04 2.91
C LYS A 102 -9.15 -5.44 3.14
N ILE A 103 -9.17 -5.92 4.39
CA ILE A 103 -9.70 -7.24 4.74
C ILE A 103 -11.17 -7.37 4.34
N ASP A 104 -11.97 -6.33 4.62
CA ASP A 104 -13.39 -6.31 4.29
C ASP A 104 -13.62 -6.37 2.77
N PHE A 105 -12.84 -5.61 2.00
CA PHE A 105 -12.90 -5.66 0.53
C PHE A 105 -12.45 -7.01 -0.03
N GLU A 106 -11.34 -7.58 0.48
CA GLU A 106 -10.87 -8.91 0.09
C GLU A 106 -11.94 -9.99 0.36
N ALA A 107 -12.61 -9.92 1.51
CA ALA A 107 -13.71 -10.82 1.86
C ALA A 107 -14.92 -10.65 0.93
N LEU A 108 -15.29 -9.40 0.60
CA LEU A 108 -16.36 -9.10 -0.34
C LEU A 108 -16.07 -9.66 -1.74
N ALA A 109 -14.86 -9.41 -2.26
CA ALA A 109 -14.44 -9.91 -3.57
C ALA A 109 -14.36 -11.45 -3.61
N ASN A 110 -13.96 -12.09 -2.52
CA ASN A 110 -13.97 -13.55 -2.42
C ASN A 110 -15.40 -14.13 -2.46
N LEU A 111 -16.38 -13.40 -1.92
CA LEU A 111 -17.77 -13.84 -1.88
C LEU A 111 -18.52 -13.58 -3.19
N HIS A 112 -18.27 -12.43 -3.81
CA HIS A 112 -19.10 -11.88 -4.89
C HIS A 112 -18.44 -11.80 -6.26
N TRP A 113 -17.10 -11.90 -6.34
CA TRP A 113 -16.41 -11.89 -7.62
C TRP A 113 -16.07 -13.29 -8.09
N ARG A 114 -16.49 -13.66 -9.31
CA ARG A 114 -16.25 -14.98 -9.90
C ARG A 114 -15.81 -14.90 -11.36
N LEU A 115 -14.91 -15.80 -11.74
CA LEU A 115 -14.30 -15.88 -13.07
C LEU A 115 -15.31 -16.28 -14.16
N ASP A 116 -16.21 -17.22 -13.85
CA ASP A 116 -17.27 -17.67 -14.76
C ASP A 116 -18.18 -16.51 -15.17
N LEU A 117 -18.61 -15.72 -14.18
CA LEU A 117 -19.40 -14.52 -14.42
C LEU A 117 -18.65 -13.51 -15.27
N TRP A 118 -17.35 -13.36 -15.07
CA TRP A 118 -16.57 -12.35 -15.76
C TRP A 118 -16.68 -12.46 -17.29
N TYR A 119 -16.55 -13.67 -17.83
CA TYR A 119 -16.72 -13.89 -19.26
C TYR A 119 -18.19 -13.76 -19.69
N GLU A 120 -19.11 -14.38 -18.96
CA GLU A 120 -20.53 -14.42 -19.33
C GLU A 120 -21.21 -13.05 -19.28
N GLN A 121 -20.83 -12.22 -18.31
CA GLN A 121 -21.48 -10.95 -18.08
C GLN A 121 -20.87 -9.81 -18.87
N MET A 122 -19.68 -10.01 -19.45
CA MET A 122 -19.04 -9.04 -20.34
C MET A 122 -19.96 -8.65 -21.51
N PHE A 123 -20.80 -9.57 -21.97
CA PHE A 123 -21.77 -9.34 -23.05
C PHE A 123 -22.92 -8.38 -22.70
N PHE A 124 -23.17 -8.13 -21.40
CA PHE A 124 -24.16 -7.13 -20.96
C PHE A 124 -23.59 -5.71 -20.90
N ILE A 125 -22.26 -5.56 -20.98
CA ILE A 125 -21.60 -4.27 -20.95
C ILE A 125 -21.61 -3.69 -22.37
N PRO A 126 -22.14 -2.48 -22.61
CA PRO A 126 -22.20 -1.92 -23.94
C PRO A 126 -20.80 -1.67 -24.55
N ASP A 127 -20.57 -2.19 -25.75
CA ASP A 127 -19.32 -1.99 -26.51
C ASP A 127 -18.93 -0.51 -26.67
N SER A 128 -19.91 0.40 -26.68
CA SER A 128 -19.70 1.85 -26.77
C SER A 128 -18.88 2.42 -25.60
N LEU A 129 -18.75 1.69 -24.50
CA LEU A 129 -17.93 2.08 -23.35
C LEU A 129 -16.43 1.78 -23.57
N GLY A 130 -16.09 0.99 -24.60
CA GLY A 130 -14.70 0.61 -24.88
C GLY A 130 -14.08 -0.30 -23.83
N ILE A 131 -14.91 -1.00 -23.05
CA ILE A 131 -14.48 -1.94 -22.01
C ILE A 131 -14.33 -3.31 -22.70
N SER A 132 -13.18 -3.95 -22.51
CA SER A 132 -12.89 -5.28 -23.07
C SER A 132 -12.36 -6.19 -21.97
N ILE A 133 -12.55 -7.50 -22.15
CA ILE A 133 -11.96 -8.53 -21.29
C ILE A 133 -10.43 -8.57 -21.45
N PHE A 134 -9.94 -8.15 -22.61
CA PHE A 134 -8.53 -7.92 -22.87
C PHE A 134 -8.14 -6.49 -22.47
N GLY A 135 -6.97 -6.35 -21.88
CA GLY A 135 -6.44 -5.05 -21.52
C GLY A 135 -4.98 -5.11 -21.11
N SER A 136 -4.51 -4.03 -20.49
CA SER A 136 -3.14 -3.95 -19.98
C SER A 136 -2.95 -4.58 -18.60
N HIS A 137 -4.05 -4.88 -17.90
CA HIS A 137 -4.03 -5.47 -16.58
C HIS A 137 -4.39 -6.94 -16.67
N ASP A 138 -3.88 -7.71 -15.73
CA ASP A 138 -3.95 -9.16 -15.78
C ASP A 138 -4.19 -9.74 -14.39
N ILE A 139 -5.04 -10.76 -14.31
CA ILE A 139 -5.16 -11.63 -13.14
C ILE A 139 -4.62 -13.01 -13.48
N GLN A 140 -4.01 -13.68 -12.50
CA GLN A 140 -3.45 -15.01 -12.70
C GLN A 140 -4.51 -16.09 -12.46
N ILE A 141 -4.57 -17.05 -13.37
CA ILE A 141 -5.55 -18.15 -13.36
C ILE A 141 -4.80 -19.46 -13.19
N LEU A 142 -5.19 -20.24 -12.19
CA LEU A 142 -4.67 -21.58 -11.92
C LEU A 142 -5.53 -22.61 -12.66
N LEU A 143 -4.90 -23.35 -13.56
CA LEU A 143 -5.53 -24.47 -14.25
C LEU A 143 -5.50 -25.73 -13.39
N THR A 144 -6.39 -26.68 -13.69
CA THR A 144 -6.53 -27.96 -12.96
C THR A 144 -5.26 -28.82 -13.04
N ASP A 145 -4.41 -28.61 -14.05
CA ASP A 145 -3.12 -29.29 -14.21
C ASP A 145 -1.96 -28.63 -13.43
N GLY A 146 -2.22 -27.52 -12.74
CA GLY A 146 -1.25 -26.74 -11.97
C GLY A 146 -0.53 -25.64 -12.76
N THR A 147 -0.84 -25.45 -14.04
CA THR A 147 -0.31 -24.35 -14.85
C THR A 147 -0.95 -23.03 -14.43
N ILE A 148 -0.16 -21.95 -14.43
CA ILE A 148 -0.65 -20.59 -14.19
C ILE A 148 -0.56 -19.82 -15.50
N ILE A 149 -1.67 -19.22 -15.91
CA ILE A 149 -1.76 -18.37 -17.10
C ILE A 149 -2.32 -17.00 -16.74
N GLY A 150 -1.98 -15.99 -17.54
CA GLY A 150 -2.60 -14.69 -17.47
C GLY A 150 -4.00 -14.66 -18.07
N SER A 151 -4.90 -13.89 -17.47
CA SER A 151 -6.25 -13.61 -17.99
C SER A 151 -6.29 -12.99 -19.40
N SER A 152 -5.22 -12.32 -19.82
CA SER A 152 -5.10 -11.70 -21.15
C SER A 152 -4.35 -12.57 -22.17
N GLU A 153 -4.01 -13.81 -21.83
CA GLU A 153 -3.38 -14.74 -22.79
C GLU A 153 -4.36 -15.14 -23.91
N ASP A 154 -3.87 -15.05 -25.14
CA ASP A 154 -4.54 -15.47 -26.38
C ASP A 154 -3.45 -15.96 -27.35
N LEU A 155 -2.99 -17.20 -27.14
CA LEU A 155 -1.95 -17.82 -27.97
C LEU A 155 -2.46 -18.17 -29.37
N ASN A 156 -3.77 -18.33 -29.53
CA ASN A 156 -4.40 -18.70 -30.79
C ASN A 156 -4.71 -17.47 -31.69
N GLY A 157 -4.66 -16.27 -31.12
CA GLY A 157 -4.91 -15.00 -31.79
C GLY A 157 -6.36 -14.82 -32.25
N ASP A 158 -7.32 -15.46 -31.55
CA ASP A 158 -8.74 -15.43 -31.91
C ASP A 158 -9.54 -14.39 -31.13
N ALA A 159 -8.87 -13.60 -30.29
CA ALA A 159 -9.46 -12.62 -29.39
C ALA A 159 -10.48 -13.24 -28.42
N ILE A 160 -10.20 -14.46 -27.96
CA ILE A 160 -10.90 -15.12 -26.86
C ILE A 160 -9.85 -15.49 -25.80
N PRO A 161 -10.05 -15.15 -24.51
CA PRO A 161 -9.06 -15.48 -23.50
C PRO A 161 -8.86 -16.99 -23.40
N ASP A 162 -7.59 -17.44 -23.41
CA ASP A 162 -7.25 -18.85 -23.50
C ASP A 162 -7.87 -19.68 -22.36
N TRP A 163 -7.96 -19.10 -21.16
CA TRP A 163 -8.55 -19.74 -19.98
C TRP A 163 -10.01 -20.19 -20.15
N THR A 164 -10.76 -19.60 -21.09
CA THR A 164 -12.15 -20.01 -21.39
C THR A 164 -12.24 -21.39 -22.05
N THR A 165 -11.12 -21.90 -22.56
CA THR A 165 -11.04 -23.20 -23.23
C THR A 165 -10.40 -24.29 -22.36
N TYR A 166 -9.84 -23.92 -21.21
CA TYR A 166 -9.17 -24.82 -20.28
C TYR A 166 -10.02 -25.18 -19.07
N GLU A 167 -9.68 -26.30 -18.41
CA GLU A 167 -10.24 -26.64 -17.11
C GLU A 167 -9.56 -25.79 -16.03
N VAL A 168 -10.25 -24.75 -15.56
CA VAL A 168 -9.76 -23.85 -14.51
C VAL A 168 -10.05 -24.42 -13.12
N ASP A 169 -9.06 -24.36 -12.23
CA ASP A 169 -9.22 -24.68 -10.80
C ASP A 169 -9.71 -23.45 -10.02
N ASP A 170 -8.93 -22.35 -10.03
CA ASP A 170 -9.29 -21.10 -9.36
C ASP A 170 -8.51 -19.91 -9.95
N VAL A 171 -8.87 -18.69 -9.52
CA VAL A 171 -8.07 -17.48 -9.72
C VAL A 171 -7.13 -17.29 -8.54
N ILE A 172 -5.89 -16.87 -8.80
CA ILE A 172 -4.94 -16.56 -7.73
C ILE A 172 -5.33 -15.23 -7.08
N ARG A 173 -5.86 -15.31 -5.85
CA ARG A 173 -6.34 -14.18 -5.06
C ARG A 173 -5.20 -13.48 -4.31
N ASP A 174 -4.31 -12.82 -5.05
CA ASP A 174 -3.26 -11.99 -4.48
C ASP A 174 -3.64 -10.50 -4.42
N ARG A 175 -2.71 -9.65 -3.97
CA ARG A 175 -2.94 -8.20 -3.90
C ARG A 175 -3.32 -7.61 -5.25
N ASP A 176 -2.68 -8.06 -6.32
CA ASP A 176 -2.85 -7.49 -7.65
C ASP A 176 -4.21 -7.91 -8.22
N PHE A 177 -4.69 -9.14 -7.92
CA PHE A 177 -6.07 -9.55 -8.15
C PHE A 177 -7.07 -8.60 -7.49
N TYR A 178 -6.96 -8.36 -6.17
CA TYR A 178 -7.91 -7.51 -5.45
C TYR A 178 -7.87 -6.07 -5.93
N GLU A 179 -6.68 -5.54 -6.20
CA GLU A 179 -6.53 -4.21 -6.80
C GLU A 179 -7.23 -4.14 -8.16
N ASN A 180 -7.08 -5.18 -8.99
CA ASN A 180 -7.61 -5.20 -10.33
C ASN A 180 -9.14 -5.22 -10.35
N VAL A 181 -9.77 -6.13 -9.61
CA VAL A 181 -11.23 -6.29 -9.58
C VAL A 181 -11.96 -5.10 -8.94
N GLY A 182 -11.27 -4.35 -8.07
CA GLY A 182 -11.79 -3.11 -7.50
C GLY A 182 -11.64 -1.91 -8.44
N LYS A 183 -10.48 -1.75 -9.09
CA LYS A 183 -10.14 -0.51 -9.80
C LYS A 183 -10.51 -0.48 -11.28
N TYR A 184 -10.35 -1.58 -12.02
CA TYR A 184 -10.44 -1.54 -13.48
C TYR A 184 -11.74 -2.13 -14.01
N ASN A 185 -12.40 -1.40 -14.91
CA ASN A 185 -13.62 -1.87 -15.56
C ASN A 185 -13.44 -3.16 -16.36
N GLN A 186 -12.20 -3.48 -16.76
CA GLN A 186 -11.85 -4.73 -17.45
C GLN A 186 -12.42 -5.95 -16.69
N PHE A 187 -12.43 -5.92 -15.36
CA PHE A 187 -12.84 -7.03 -14.50
C PHE A 187 -14.26 -6.91 -13.93
N VAL A 188 -15.03 -5.90 -14.37
CA VAL A 188 -16.32 -5.56 -13.74
C VAL A 188 -17.38 -6.65 -13.93
N GLY A 189 -17.33 -7.38 -15.03
CA GLY A 189 -18.25 -8.50 -15.29
C GLY A 189 -18.12 -9.66 -14.30
N GLY A 190 -17.07 -9.71 -13.48
CA GLY A 190 -16.92 -10.80 -12.50
C GLY A 190 -17.79 -10.63 -11.26
N TRP A 191 -18.34 -9.42 -11.01
CA TRP A 191 -19.19 -9.16 -9.86
C TRP A 191 -20.59 -9.72 -10.06
N ASP A 192 -21.12 -10.42 -9.05
CA ASP A 192 -22.42 -11.09 -9.11
C ASP A 192 -23.65 -10.17 -9.11
N ASP A 193 -23.44 -8.85 -9.05
CA ASP A 193 -24.48 -7.82 -9.01
C ASP A 193 -24.57 -6.96 -10.28
N ILE A 194 -23.96 -7.41 -11.40
CA ILE A 194 -24.17 -6.79 -12.73
C ILE A 194 -25.63 -6.89 -13.18
N LEU A 195 -26.32 -7.98 -12.80
CA LEU A 195 -27.73 -8.21 -13.07
C LEU A 195 -28.52 -8.27 -11.75
N ASP A 196 -29.74 -7.75 -11.77
CA ASP A 196 -30.68 -7.90 -10.65
C ASP A 196 -31.29 -9.32 -10.60
N GLU A 197 -32.06 -9.62 -9.54
CA GLU A 197 -32.76 -10.91 -9.39
C GLU A 197 -33.73 -11.22 -10.55
N SER A 198 -34.13 -10.22 -11.33
CA SER A 198 -35.01 -10.36 -12.49
C SER A 198 -34.24 -10.49 -13.82
N GLY A 199 -32.90 -10.46 -13.78
CA GLY A 199 -32.02 -10.53 -14.95
C GLY A 199 -31.87 -9.23 -15.73
N ASN A 200 -32.27 -8.07 -15.16
CA ASN A 200 -32.01 -6.77 -15.77
C ASN A 200 -30.65 -6.23 -15.34
N VAL A 201 -30.03 -5.43 -16.19
CA VAL A 201 -28.79 -4.71 -15.86
C VAL A 201 -29.00 -3.82 -14.63
N ALA A 202 -28.11 -3.97 -13.65
CA ALA A 202 -28.17 -3.30 -12.34
C ALA A 202 -26.97 -2.37 -12.04
N PHE A 203 -26.09 -2.13 -13.01
CA PHE A 203 -24.96 -1.21 -12.87
C PHE A 203 -25.27 0.22 -13.32
N GLU A 204 -24.58 1.20 -12.74
CA GLU A 204 -24.61 2.60 -13.15
C GLU A 204 -23.39 2.94 -14.02
N ILE A 205 -23.57 3.84 -14.99
CA ILE A 205 -22.47 4.33 -15.82
C ILE A 205 -22.17 5.79 -15.43
N THR A 206 -20.96 6.04 -14.95
CA THR A 206 -20.51 7.39 -14.60
C THR A 206 -19.43 7.89 -15.54
N ALA A 207 -19.58 9.11 -16.04
CA ALA A 207 -18.54 9.77 -16.83
C ALA A 207 -17.51 10.43 -15.90
N LYS A 208 -16.24 10.07 -16.06
CA LYS A 208 -15.11 10.69 -15.36
C LYS A 208 -14.27 11.48 -16.35
N SER A 209 -14.11 12.78 -16.10
CA SER A 209 -13.19 13.62 -16.88
C SER A 209 -11.76 13.34 -16.47
N VAL A 210 -10.91 13.01 -17.44
CA VAL A 210 -9.47 12.77 -17.26
C VAL A 210 -8.64 13.83 -18.00
N GLY A 211 -9.12 15.08 -17.97
CA GLY A 211 -8.53 16.20 -18.69
C GLY A 211 -9.03 16.26 -20.13
N ASP A 212 -8.33 15.60 -21.05
CA ASP A 212 -8.59 15.70 -22.50
C ASP A 212 -9.55 14.61 -23.03
N SER A 213 -9.91 13.62 -22.21
CA SER A 213 -10.87 12.57 -22.55
C SER A 213 -11.86 12.28 -21.41
N THR A 214 -12.91 11.53 -21.74
CA THR A 214 -13.88 10.99 -20.78
C THR A 214 -13.62 9.49 -20.65
N GLU A 215 -13.41 9.05 -19.42
CA GLU A 215 -13.39 7.63 -19.05
C GLU A 215 -14.77 7.27 -18.52
N TRP A 216 -15.38 6.21 -19.05
CA TRP A 216 -16.61 5.66 -18.51
C TRP A 216 -16.28 4.74 -17.34
N LEU A 217 -17.00 4.85 -16.23
CA LEU A 217 -16.91 3.94 -15.10
C LEU A 217 -18.19 3.12 -15.00
N VAL A 218 -18.05 1.81 -14.85
CA VAL A 218 -19.19 0.89 -14.63
C VAL A 218 -19.26 0.56 -13.16
N MET A 219 -20.28 1.08 -12.49
CA MET A 219 -20.39 1.14 -11.05
C MET A 219 -21.41 0.09 -10.59
N THR A 220 -21.01 -0.84 -9.73
CA THR A 220 -21.89 -1.86 -9.12
C THR A 220 -21.86 -1.71 -7.61
N VAL A 221 -22.91 -2.16 -6.91
CA VAL A 221 -23.01 -2.01 -5.45
C VAL A 221 -21.83 -2.69 -4.76
N ASN A 222 -21.51 -3.92 -5.16
CA ASN A 222 -20.43 -4.70 -4.59
C ASN A 222 -19.07 -4.13 -4.95
N ARG A 223 -18.86 -3.77 -6.22
CA ARG A 223 -17.58 -3.20 -6.64
C ARG A 223 -17.30 -1.89 -5.91
N ASP A 224 -18.28 -1.03 -5.74
CA ASP A 224 -18.09 0.34 -5.25
C ASP A 224 -18.14 0.45 -3.73
N THR A 225 -18.35 -0.66 -3.03
CA THR A 225 -18.38 -0.69 -1.56
C THR A 225 -17.12 -0.05 -0.96
N TYR A 226 -15.96 -0.12 -1.63
CA TYR A 226 -14.72 0.53 -1.16
C TYR A 226 -14.78 2.07 -1.14
N LEU A 227 -15.72 2.71 -1.84
CA LEU A 227 -15.88 4.17 -1.83
C LEU A 227 -16.57 4.67 -0.55
N ASP A 228 -17.32 3.79 0.11
CA ASP A 228 -18.13 4.10 1.30
C ASP A 228 -17.47 3.62 2.61
N LEU A 229 -16.30 2.96 2.54
CA LEU A 229 -15.51 2.44 3.65
C LEU A 229 -14.42 3.42 4.11
#